data_AF-A0A2V7GVF2-F1
#
_entry.id   AF-A0A2V7GVF2-F1
#
_cell.length_a   1.000
_cell.length_b   1.000
_cell.length_c   1.000
_cell.angle_alpha   90.00
_cell.angle_beta   90.00
_cell.angle_gamma   90.00
#
_symmetry.space_group_name_H-M   'P 1'
#
loop_
_entity.id
_entity.type
_entity.pdbx_description
1 polymer ?
#
loop_
_entity_poly.entity_id
_entity_poly.type
_entity_poly.pdbx_seq_one_letter_code
_entity_poly.pdbx_strand_id
1 'polypeptide(L)'
;MFVTVPNPRARMPVTIKLSRKFYEKLGEDLANELVDWFNKVDATYRGDLREVNELNFARFDAKLEQRLVELDAKWGSKWSALDAKLEQRLVELDAKWGSKWSALDAKLEQRVAQLHADLQTGLATLKGELLAEIGKLRGETTAAIARAQSTTVKWMFRFWAPTAAGIVATAVGVAALLLHR
;
A
#
# COMPACT_ATOMS: atom_id res chain seq x y z
N MET A 1 2.57 16.87 54.59
CA MET A 1 1.44 16.72 55.55
C MET A 1 1.76 15.51 56.40
N PHE A 2 2.32 15.70 57.61
CA PHE A 2 2.72 14.60 58.48
C PHE A 2 1.49 14.07 59.23
N VAL A 3 1.00 12.90 58.82
CA VAL A 3 -0.05 12.18 59.56
C VAL A 3 0.65 11.45 60.71
N THR A 4 0.55 12.00 61.91
CA THR A 4 0.93 11.28 63.13
C THR A 4 -0.04 10.13 63.35
N VAL A 5 0.38 8.92 63.02
CA VAL A 5 -0.35 7.69 63.35
C VAL A 5 -0.41 7.59 64.89
N PRO A 6 -1.60 7.53 65.51
CA PRO A 6 -1.69 7.41 66.96
C PRO A 6 -1.06 6.08 67.40
N ASN A 7 -0.13 6.15 68.35
CA ASN A 7 0.56 5.00 68.90
C ASN A 7 -0.44 4.09 69.66
N PRO A 8 -0.77 2.87 69.17
CA PRO A 8 -1.73 2.00 69.85
C PRO A 8 -1.11 1.22 71.03
N ARG A 9 0.15 1.48 71.39
CA ARG A 9 0.91 0.66 72.35
C ARG A 9 0.69 1.02 73.82
N ALA A 10 -0.51 1.43 74.21
CA ALA A 10 -0.91 1.21 75.59
C ALA A 10 -1.23 -0.29 75.71
N ARG A 11 -0.29 -1.09 76.23
CA ARG A 11 -0.54 -2.49 76.61
C ARG A 11 -1.74 -2.46 77.56
N MET A 12 -2.93 -2.77 77.06
CA MET A 12 -4.08 -2.97 77.93
C MET A 12 -3.88 -4.34 78.57
N PRO A 13 -3.50 -4.42 79.86
CA PRO A 13 -3.45 -5.70 80.54
C PRO A 13 -4.90 -6.15 80.67
N VAL A 14 -5.27 -7.21 79.97
CA VAL A 14 -6.57 -7.85 80.23
C VAL A 14 -6.38 -8.64 81.50
N THR A 15 -6.63 -7.99 82.65
CA THR A 15 -6.65 -8.68 83.94
C THR A 15 -7.88 -9.57 83.97
N ILE A 16 -7.68 -10.86 83.78
CA ILE A 16 -8.76 -11.82 83.99
C ILE A 16 -9.01 -11.93 85.48
N LYS A 17 -10.24 -11.60 85.87
CA LYS A 17 -10.67 -11.64 87.26
C LYS A 17 -11.48 -12.90 87.49
N LEU A 18 -11.01 -13.75 88.40
CA LEU A 18 -11.76 -14.90 88.89
C LEU A 18 -12.84 -14.46 89.88
N SER A 19 -13.90 -15.26 90.03
CA SER A 19 -14.99 -14.95 90.95
C SER A 19 -14.56 -15.15 92.42
N ARG A 20 -15.15 -14.39 93.35
CA ARG A 20 -14.84 -14.50 94.79
C ARG A 20 -14.99 -15.93 95.36
N LYS A 21 -16.03 -16.65 94.91
CA LYS A 21 -16.25 -18.06 95.28
C LYS A 21 -15.11 -18.99 94.85
N PHE A 22 -14.36 -18.62 93.81
CA PHE A 22 -13.22 -19.38 93.32
C PHE A 22 -12.01 -19.23 94.26
N TYR A 23 -11.74 -17.99 94.72
CA TYR A 23 -10.73 -17.70 95.74
C TYR A 23 -11.04 -18.38 97.08
N GLU A 24 -12.30 -18.37 97.51
CA GLU A 24 -12.74 -19.05 98.75
C GLU A 24 -12.56 -20.58 98.71
N LYS A 25 -12.66 -21.20 97.52
CA LYS A 25 -12.60 -22.66 97.35
C LYS A 25 -11.20 -23.19 97.06
N LEU A 26 -10.38 -22.43 96.35
CA LEU A 26 -9.03 -22.83 95.93
C LEU A 26 -7.90 -22.19 96.76
N GLY A 27 -8.21 -21.15 97.53
CA GLY A 27 -7.24 -20.33 98.25
C GLY A 27 -6.71 -19.18 97.39
N GLU A 28 -6.24 -18.11 98.04
CA GLU A 28 -5.72 -16.92 97.36
C GLU A 28 -4.48 -17.23 96.51
N ASP A 29 -3.55 -18.02 97.03
CA ASP A 29 -2.29 -18.34 96.35
C ASP A 29 -2.52 -19.08 95.02
N LEU A 30 -3.30 -20.17 95.06
CA LEU A 30 -3.56 -20.98 93.87
C LEU A 30 -4.41 -20.24 92.82
N ALA A 31 -5.33 -19.36 93.26
CA ALA A 31 -6.12 -18.53 92.36
C ALA A 31 -5.27 -17.45 91.67
N ASN A 32 -4.32 -16.85 92.38
CA ASN A 32 -3.38 -15.87 91.81
C ASN A 32 -2.44 -16.53 90.78
N GLU A 33 -1.89 -17.70 91.07
CA GLU A 33 -1.05 -18.46 90.13
C GLU A 33 -1.80 -18.79 88.83
N LEU A 34 -3.08 -19.15 88.92
CA LEU A 34 -3.90 -19.44 87.75
C LEU A 34 -4.16 -18.19 86.89
N VAL A 35 -4.41 -17.04 87.52
CA VAL A 35 -4.57 -15.75 86.82
C VAL A 35 -3.28 -15.37 86.11
N ASP A 36 -2.13 -15.52 86.76
CA ASP A 36 -0.82 -15.21 86.18
C ASP A 36 -0.48 -16.14 85.02
N TRP A 37 -0.76 -17.44 85.17
CA TRP A 37 -0.61 -18.40 84.08
C TRP A 37 -1.50 -18.03 82.89
N PHE A 38 -2.77 -17.69 83.12
CA PHE A 38 -3.68 -17.29 82.03
C PHE A 38 -3.19 -16.01 81.34
N ASN A 39 -2.83 -14.98 82.10
CA ASN A 39 -2.32 -13.73 81.55
C ASN A 39 -1.06 -13.97 80.70
N LYS A 40 -0.19 -14.89 81.13
CA LYS A 40 0.99 -15.32 80.36
C LYS A 40 0.60 -16.02 79.06
N VAL A 41 -0.38 -16.94 79.10
CA VAL A 41 -0.88 -17.65 77.91
C VAL A 41 -1.55 -16.69 76.91
N ASP A 42 -2.40 -15.76 77.36
CA ASP A 42 -3.03 -14.74 76.49
C ASP A 42 -2.00 -13.82 75.85
N ALA A 43 -0.97 -13.40 76.62
CA ALA A 43 0.13 -12.60 76.08
C ALA A 43 0.91 -13.35 75.00
N THR A 44 1.23 -14.63 75.21
CA THR A 44 1.89 -15.49 74.21
C THR A 44 1.02 -15.66 72.98
N TYR A 45 -0.26 -16.03 73.13
CA TYR A 45 -1.16 -16.28 72.00
C TYR A 45 -1.38 -15.03 71.13
N ARG A 46 -1.51 -13.84 71.75
CA ARG A 46 -1.56 -12.57 71.01
C ARG A 46 -0.26 -12.26 70.29
N GLY A 47 0.88 -12.62 70.89
CA GLY A 47 2.20 -12.55 70.27
C GLY A 47 2.26 -13.43 69.03
N ASP A 48 1.91 -14.70 69.16
CA ASP A 48 1.93 -15.69 68.08
C ASP A 48 0.96 -15.29 66.95
N LEU A 49 -0.26 -14.86 67.28
CA LEU A 49 -1.21 -14.35 66.29
C LEU A 49 -0.66 -13.15 65.53
N ARG A 50 0.00 -12.23 66.22
CA ARG A 50 0.62 -11.07 65.61
C ARG A 50 1.76 -11.48 64.68
N GLU A 51 2.62 -12.39 65.13
CA GLU A 51 3.75 -12.90 64.34
C GLU A 51 3.25 -13.62 63.07
N VAL A 52 2.28 -14.52 63.20
CA VAL A 52 1.69 -15.22 62.06
C VAL A 52 1.03 -14.22 61.10
N ASN A 53 0.37 -13.19 61.62
CA ASN A 53 -0.25 -12.16 60.80
C ASN A 53 0.81 -11.33 60.04
N GLU A 54 1.88 -10.90 60.71
CA GLU A 54 2.99 -10.17 60.10
C GLU A 54 3.68 -11.01 59.02
N LEU A 55 3.93 -12.31 59.28
CA LEU A 55 4.48 -13.24 58.29
C LEU A 55 3.55 -13.46 57.09
N ASN A 56 2.24 -13.59 57.33
CA ASN A 56 1.27 -13.76 56.26
C ASN A 56 1.15 -12.52 55.38
N PHE A 57 1.14 -11.32 55.97
CA PHE A 57 1.14 -10.07 55.22
C PHE A 57 2.42 -9.90 54.41
N ALA A 58 3.58 -10.18 54.99
CA ALA A 58 4.86 -10.12 54.25
C ALA A 58 4.87 -11.07 53.04
N ARG A 59 4.36 -12.30 53.20
CA ARG A 59 4.22 -13.28 52.10
C ARG A 59 3.23 -12.82 51.04
N PHE A 60 2.10 -12.23 51.46
CA PHE A 60 1.09 -11.71 50.55
C PHE A 60 1.64 -10.55 49.72
N ASP A 61 2.34 -9.61 50.36
CA ASP A 61 2.94 -8.45 49.70
C ASP A 61 3.99 -8.87 48.68
N ALA A 62 4.92 -9.76 49.07
CA ALA A 62 5.92 -10.33 48.16
C ALA A 62 5.27 -11.03 46.95
N LYS A 63 4.16 -11.73 47.15
CA LYS A 63 3.43 -12.40 46.06
C LYS A 63 2.72 -11.39 45.15
N LEU A 64 2.19 -10.30 45.69
CA LEU A 64 1.61 -9.22 44.89
C LEU A 64 2.67 -8.52 44.05
N GLU A 65 3.81 -8.16 44.66
CA GLU A 65 4.94 -7.57 43.94
C GLU A 65 5.40 -8.47 42.80
N GLN A 66 5.59 -9.77 43.06
CA GLN A 66 5.95 -10.73 42.01
C GLN A 66 4.93 -10.74 40.87
N ARG A 67 3.63 -10.76 41.18
CA ARG A 67 2.57 -10.76 40.15
C ARG A 67 2.52 -9.47 39.35
N LEU A 68 2.79 -8.32 39.98
CA LEU A 68 2.87 -7.04 39.29
C LEU A 68 4.04 -7.00 38.32
N VAL A 69 5.22 -7.47 38.74
CA VAL A 69 6.40 -7.58 37.86
C VAL A 69 6.12 -8.55 36.70
N GLU A 70 5.51 -9.71 36.95
CA GLU A 70 5.13 -10.66 35.90
C GLU A 70 4.12 -10.06 34.91
N LEU A 71 3.15 -9.28 35.39
CA LEU A 71 2.17 -8.61 34.53
C LEU A 71 2.82 -7.51 33.70
N ASP A 72 3.68 -6.69 34.30
CA ASP A 72 4.41 -5.63 33.61
C ASP A 72 5.29 -6.22 32.49
N ALA A 73 6.05 -7.27 32.79
CA ALA A 73 6.85 -7.97 31.80
C ALA A 73 6.00 -8.57 30.65
N LYS A 74 4.85 -9.17 30.96
CA LYS A 74 3.92 -9.71 29.94
C LYS A 74 3.34 -8.61 29.06
N TRP A 75 2.96 -7.47 29.65
CA TRP A 75 2.43 -6.34 28.92
C TRP A 75 3.51 -5.70 28.05
N GLY A 76 4.71 -5.48 28.58
CA GLY A 76 5.85 -4.98 27.82
C GLY A 76 6.20 -5.88 26.63
N SER A 77 6.22 -7.20 26.82
CA SER A 77 6.45 -8.16 25.74
C SER A 77 5.36 -8.11 24.66
N LYS A 78 4.08 -8.06 25.06
CA LYS A 78 2.97 -7.92 24.10
C LYS A 78 3.05 -6.62 23.32
N TRP A 79 3.43 -5.52 23.97
CA TRP A 79 3.53 -4.23 23.30
C TRP A 79 4.68 -4.23 22.30
N SER A 80 5.86 -4.70 22.70
CA SER A 80 6.99 -4.84 21.77
C SER A 80 6.67 -5.72 20.57
N ALA A 81 5.93 -6.82 20.78
CA ALA A 81 5.51 -7.70 19.69
C ALA A 81 4.47 -7.04 18.75
N LEU A 82 3.56 -6.24 19.28
CA LEU A 82 2.60 -5.47 18.47
C LEU A 82 3.29 -4.38 17.67
N ASP A 83 4.26 -3.68 18.26
CA ASP A 83 5.04 -2.63 17.61
C ASP A 83 5.84 -3.19 16.43
N ALA A 84 6.59 -4.27 16.67
CA ALA A 84 7.32 -4.98 15.61
C ALA A 84 6.39 -5.46 14.47
N LYS A 85 5.18 -5.92 14.81
CA LYS A 85 4.19 -6.34 13.82
C LYS A 85 3.64 -5.16 13.01
N LEU A 86 3.46 -4.00 13.62
CA LEU A 86 3.03 -2.79 12.92
C LEU A 86 4.14 -2.29 12.00
N GLU A 87 5.38 -2.23 12.46
CA GLU A 87 6.54 -1.89 11.62
C GLU A 87 6.66 -2.82 10.42
N GLN A 88 6.56 -4.14 10.64
CA GLN A 88 6.57 -5.12 9.54
C GLN A 88 5.44 -4.84 8.53
N ARG A 89 4.22 -4.57 9.00
CA ARG A 89 3.08 -4.27 8.12
C ARG A 89 3.27 -3.00 7.32
N LEU A 90 3.88 -1.96 7.91
CA LEU A 90 4.19 -0.72 7.21
C LEU A 90 5.22 -0.95 6.10
N VAL A 91 6.30 -1.69 6.39
CA VAL A 91 7.30 -2.06 5.38
C VAL A 91 6.69 -2.91 4.27
N GLU A 92 5.85 -3.89 4.60
CA GLU A 92 5.13 -4.70 3.60
C GLU A 92 4.21 -3.86 2.71
N LEU A 93 3.51 -2.88 3.29
CA LEU A 93 2.64 -1.98 2.54
C LEU A 93 3.45 -1.07 1.61
N ASP A 94 4.54 -0.49 2.10
CA ASP A 94 5.41 0.38 1.32
C ASP A 94 6.00 -0.38 0.11
N ALA A 95 6.52 -1.59 0.34
CA ALA A 95 7.02 -2.45 -0.73
C ALA A 95 5.94 -2.81 -1.77
N LYS A 96 4.70 -3.10 -1.32
CA LYS A 96 3.57 -3.38 -2.22
C LYS A 96 3.19 -2.17 -3.06
N TRP A 97 3.15 -0.99 -2.46
CA TRP A 97 2.86 0.24 -3.17
C TRP A 97 3.97 0.58 -4.18
N GLY A 98 5.24 0.47 -3.78
CA GLY A 98 6.37 0.65 -4.67
C GLY A 98 6.33 -0.28 -5.88
N SER A 99 6.04 -1.57 -5.65
CA SER A 99 5.90 -2.56 -6.74
C SER A 99 4.74 -2.24 -7.69
N LYS A 100 3.56 -1.88 -7.15
CA LYS A 100 2.42 -1.47 -7.99
C LYS A 100 2.73 -0.24 -8.82
N TRP A 101 3.44 0.73 -8.25
CA TRP A 101 3.76 1.97 -8.94
C TRP A 101 4.77 1.74 -10.07
N SER A 102 5.83 0.97 -9.80
CA SER A 102 6.78 0.55 -10.84
C SER A 102 6.12 -0.23 -11.97
N ALA A 103 5.16 -1.11 -11.65
CA ALA A 103 4.42 -1.86 -12.66
C ALA A 103 3.49 -0.96 -13.51
N LEU A 104 2.86 0.05 -12.91
CA LEU A 104 2.05 1.02 -13.64
C LEU A 104 2.90 1.90 -14.56
N ASP A 105 4.06 2.35 -14.06
CA ASP A 105 5.01 3.16 -14.81
C ASP A 105 5.51 2.39 -16.05
N ALA A 106 5.97 1.15 -15.87
CA ALA A 106 6.39 0.29 -16.98
C ALA A 106 5.27 0.05 -18.01
N LYS A 107 4.02 -0.10 -17.56
CA LYS A 107 2.87 -0.30 -18.44
C LYS A 107 2.51 0.98 -19.23
N LEU A 108 2.69 2.16 -18.63
CA LEU A 108 2.50 3.43 -19.30
C LEU A 108 3.58 3.64 -20.35
N GLU A 109 4.85 3.44 -20.01
CA GLU A 109 5.97 3.49 -20.95
C GLU A 109 5.76 2.55 -22.14
N GLN A 110 5.33 1.30 -21.88
CA GLN A 110 5.00 0.36 -22.93
C GLN A 110 3.86 0.88 -23.85
N ARG A 111 2.79 1.44 -23.29
CA ARG A 111 1.67 1.97 -24.08
C ARG A 111 2.07 3.19 -24.91
N VAL A 112 2.90 4.06 -24.36
CA VAL A 112 3.43 5.23 -25.08
C VAL A 112 4.33 4.78 -26.24
N ALA A 113 5.23 3.83 -25.99
CA ALA A 113 6.08 3.27 -27.02
C ALA A 113 5.26 2.58 -28.14
N GLN A 114 4.23 1.81 -27.76
CA GLN A 114 3.34 1.16 -28.72
C GLN A 114 2.58 2.19 -29.57
N LEU A 115 1.97 3.21 -28.93
CA LEU A 115 1.28 4.28 -29.66
C LEU A 115 2.20 5.00 -30.64
N HIS A 116 3.46 5.25 -30.25
CA HIS A 116 4.44 5.86 -31.13
C HIS A 116 4.76 4.97 -32.33
N ALA A 117 4.98 3.67 -32.11
CA ALA A 117 5.22 2.71 -33.19
C ALA A 117 4.02 2.59 -34.15
N ASP A 118 2.80 2.54 -33.60
CA ASP A 118 1.57 2.46 -34.39
C ASP A 118 1.38 3.72 -35.23
N LEU A 119 1.64 4.91 -34.67
CA LEU A 119 1.59 6.17 -35.39
C LEU A 119 2.64 6.26 -36.51
N GLN A 120 3.88 5.84 -36.25
CA GLN A 120 4.92 5.80 -37.28
C GLN A 120 4.54 4.87 -38.43
N THR A 121 4.00 3.69 -38.10
CA THR A 121 3.54 2.71 -39.09
C THR A 121 2.36 3.27 -39.88
N GLY A 122 1.36 3.83 -39.21
CA GLY A 122 0.19 4.43 -39.86
C GLY A 122 0.57 5.59 -40.80
N LEU A 123 1.48 6.47 -40.38
CA LEU A 123 1.98 7.55 -41.22
C LEU A 123 2.76 7.04 -42.44
N ALA A 124 3.58 5.99 -42.27
CA ALA A 124 4.32 5.39 -43.38
C ALA A 124 3.36 4.76 -44.40
N THR A 125 2.33 4.04 -43.94
CA THR A 125 1.30 3.46 -44.79
C THR A 125 0.53 4.53 -45.55
N LEU A 126 0.01 5.56 -44.86
CA LEU A 126 -0.71 6.67 -45.48
C LEU A 126 0.14 7.40 -46.52
N LYS A 127 1.42 7.62 -46.23
CA LYS A 127 2.35 8.23 -47.19
C LYS A 127 2.53 7.35 -48.43
N GLY A 128 2.64 6.03 -48.24
CA GLY A 128 2.74 5.06 -49.33
C GLY A 128 1.51 5.05 -50.23
N GLU A 129 0.32 4.97 -49.62
CA GLU A 129 -0.97 5.00 -50.33
C GLU A 129 -1.15 6.31 -51.12
N LEU A 130 -0.84 7.46 -50.51
CA LEU A 130 -0.93 8.75 -51.18
C LEU A 130 0.01 8.84 -52.38
N LEU A 131 1.26 8.38 -52.24
CA LEU A 131 2.22 8.36 -53.36
C LEU A 131 1.76 7.43 -54.49
N ALA A 132 1.17 6.29 -54.16
CA ALA A 132 0.60 5.36 -55.13
C ALA A 132 -0.57 5.99 -55.90
N GLU A 133 -1.50 6.65 -55.21
CA GLU A 133 -2.65 7.30 -55.84
C GLU A 133 -2.24 8.49 -56.71
N ILE A 134 -1.28 9.32 -56.26
CA ILE A 134 -0.68 10.37 -57.09
C ILE A 134 -0.04 9.79 -58.35
N GLY A 135 0.69 8.67 -58.22
CA GLY A 135 1.32 7.98 -59.35
C GLY A 135 0.28 7.50 -60.37
N LYS A 136 -0.80 6.89 -59.89
CA LYS A 136 -1.93 6.42 -60.70
C LYS A 136 -2.62 7.57 -61.43
N LEU A 137 -3.00 8.63 -60.72
CA LEU A 137 -3.64 9.82 -61.31
C LEU A 137 -2.77 10.49 -62.37
N ARG A 138 -1.45 10.58 -62.13
CA ARG A 138 -0.50 11.11 -63.13
C ARG A 138 -0.41 10.21 -64.36
N GLY A 139 -0.39 8.90 -64.17
CA GLY A 139 -0.40 7.92 -65.26
C GLY A 139 -1.67 8.03 -66.11
N GLU A 140 -2.84 8.09 -65.46
CA GLU A 140 -4.14 8.27 -66.11
C GLU A 140 -4.21 9.59 -66.89
N THR A 141 -3.76 10.69 -66.30
CA THR A 141 -3.72 12.02 -66.95
C THR A 141 -2.80 12.02 -68.17
N THR A 142 -1.60 11.42 -68.06
CA THR A 142 -0.65 11.32 -69.17
C THR A 142 -1.22 10.48 -70.31
N ALA A 143 -1.85 9.36 -69.99
CA ALA A 143 -2.52 8.51 -70.98
C ALA A 143 -3.70 9.23 -71.66
N ALA A 144 -4.49 10.01 -70.90
CA ALA A 144 -5.58 10.81 -71.45
C ALA A 144 -5.07 11.88 -72.42
N ILE A 145 -4.00 12.60 -72.07
CA ILE A 145 -3.35 13.58 -72.94
C ILE A 145 -2.83 12.91 -74.21
N ALA A 146 -2.13 11.78 -74.10
CA ALA A 146 -1.61 11.06 -75.27
C ALA A 146 -2.74 10.60 -76.21
N ARG A 147 -3.86 10.11 -75.66
CA ARG A 147 -5.05 9.75 -76.45
C ARG A 147 -5.67 10.96 -77.14
N ALA A 148 -5.80 12.09 -76.44
CA ALA A 148 -6.32 13.34 -77.01
C ALA A 148 -5.43 13.83 -78.16
N GLN A 149 -4.11 13.90 -77.95
CA GLN A 149 -3.13 14.26 -78.99
C GLN A 149 -3.20 13.31 -80.19
N SER A 150 -3.21 11.99 -79.96
CA SER A 150 -3.35 10.99 -81.03
C SER A 150 -4.64 11.19 -81.83
N THR A 151 -5.74 11.50 -81.15
CA THR A 151 -7.05 11.74 -81.77
C THR A 151 -7.01 13.01 -82.61
N THR A 152 -6.42 14.10 -82.10
CA THR A 152 -6.23 15.35 -82.83
C THR A 152 -5.36 15.13 -84.07
N VAL A 153 -4.23 14.41 -83.96
CA VAL A 153 -3.36 14.11 -85.09
C VAL A 153 -4.11 13.31 -86.16
N LYS A 154 -4.86 12.27 -85.78
CA LYS A 154 -5.69 11.50 -86.72
C LYS A 154 -6.71 12.38 -87.44
N TRP A 155 -7.36 13.29 -86.71
CA TRP A 155 -8.29 14.25 -87.29
C TRP A 155 -7.60 15.23 -88.23
N MET A 156 -6.42 15.76 -87.86
CA MET A 156 -5.62 16.62 -88.73
C MET A 156 -5.28 15.91 -90.04
N PHE A 157 -4.81 14.66 -90.02
CA PHE A 157 -4.56 13.91 -91.25
C PHE A 157 -5.84 13.68 -92.06
N ARG A 158 -6.95 13.28 -91.43
CA ARG A 158 -8.22 13.05 -92.14
C ARG A 158 -8.77 14.32 -92.79
N PHE A 159 -8.56 15.47 -92.16
CA PHE A 159 -9.00 16.77 -92.65
C PHE A 159 -8.06 17.34 -93.72
N TRP A 160 -6.74 17.30 -93.50
CA TRP A 160 -5.74 17.94 -94.36
C TRP A 160 -5.23 17.07 -95.52
N ALA A 161 -5.34 15.74 -95.45
CA ALA A 161 -4.80 14.87 -96.52
C ALA A 161 -5.39 15.16 -97.92
N PRO A 162 -6.72 15.38 -98.09
CA PRO A 162 -7.28 15.70 -99.40
C PRO A 162 -6.79 17.04 -99.97
N THR A 163 -6.68 18.08 -99.14
CA THR A 163 -6.22 19.41 -99.58
C THR A 163 -4.74 19.38 -99.94
N ALA A 164 -3.90 18.70 -99.14
CA ALA A 164 -2.50 18.49 -99.46
C ALA A 164 -2.32 17.73 -100.79
N ALA A 165 -3.09 16.66 -101.01
CA ALA A 165 -3.06 15.90 -102.26
C ALA A 165 -3.48 16.76 -103.46
N GLY A 166 -4.51 17.60 -103.31
CA GLY A 166 -4.93 18.54 -104.35
C GLY A 166 -3.86 19.57 -104.73
N ILE A 167 -3.15 20.13 -103.74
CA ILE A 167 -2.05 21.08 -103.98
C ILE A 167 -0.90 20.41 -104.72
N VAL A 168 -0.52 19.19 -104.34
CA VAL A 168 0.54 18.44 -105.04
C VAL A 168 0.13 18.12 -106.47
N ALA A 169 -1.11 17.66 -106.69
CA ALA A 169 -1.62 17.35 -108.03
C ALA A 169 -1.64 18.59 -108.95
N THR A 170 -2.05 19.74 -108.42
CA THR A 170 -2.04 21.00 -109.18
C THR A 170 -0.62 21.45 -109.50
N ALA A 171 0.33 21.39 -108.55
CA ALA A 171 1.73 21.72 -108.80
C ALA A 171 2.38 20.82 -109.88
N VAL A 172 2.13 19.51 -109.82
CA VAL A 172 2.61 18.55 -110.84
C VAL A 172 1.99 18.84 -112.20
N GLY A 173 0.68 19.11 -112.26
CA GLY A 173 -0.01 19.47 -113.50
C GLY A 173 0.56 20.74 -114.15
N VAL A 174 0.84 21.78 -113.36
CA VAL A 174 1.46 23.03 -113.84
C VAL A 174 2.89 22.78 -114.34
N ALA A 175 3.70 22.00 -113.64
CA ALA A 175 5.05 21.67 -114.07
C ALA A 175 5.07 20.89 -115.40
N ALA A 176 4.16 19.91 -115.56
CA ALA A 176 4.03 19.15 -116.81
C ALA A 176 3.65 20.05 -118.00
N LEU A 177 2.75 21.02 -117.78
CA LEU A 177 2.36 22.04 -118.77
C LEU A 177 3.53 22.95 -119.17
N LEU A 178 4.38 23.35 -118.22
CA LEU A 178 5.55 24.19 -118.49
C LEU A 178 6.66 23.46 -119.26
N LEU A 179 6.78 22.13 -119.09
CA LEU A 179 7.76 21.31 -119.80
C LEU A 179 7.32 20.91 -121.23
N HIS A 180 6.03 21.06 -121.56
CA HIS A 180 5.46 20.73 -122.88
C HIS A 180 5.23 21.99 -123.76
N ARG A 181 5.85 23.12 -123.42
CA ARG A 181 5.88 24.35 -124.23
C ARG A 181 7.24 24.53 -124.91
#